data_AF-A0A377TRB3-F1
#
_entry.id   AF-A0A377TRB3-F1
#
_cell.length_a   1.000
_cell.length_b   1.000
_cell.length_c   1.000
_cell.angle_alpha   90.00
_cell.angle_beta   90.00
_cell.angle_gamma   90.00
#
_symmetry.space_group_name_H-M   'P 1'
#
loop_
_entity.id
_entity.type
_entity.pdbx_description
1 polymer ?
#
loop_
_entity_poly.entity_id
_entity_poly.type
_entity_poly.pdbx_seq_one_letter_code
_entity_poly.pdbx_strand_id
1 'polypeptide(L)'
;MAGFAAEAECETVLQRITREQRTPYTVTDIASLMEKIAQVRRQGYATIEQEFEIGMLVLAVPLTDREGTWWGALSLTSHQSRTSLERYAAITSICSTARRRCWWVKQGSQWRCPKIDVA
;
A
#
# COMPACT_ATOMS: atom_id res chain seq x y z
N MET A 1 -1.99 -7.85 2.89
CA MET A 1 -1.81 -8.95 1.90
C MET A 1 -2.82 -8.92 0.76
N ALA A 2 -4.05 -8.43 0.93
CA ALA A 2 -5.11 -8.50 -0.11
C ALA A 2 -4.98 -7.54 -1.32
N GLY A 3 -3.96 -6.68 -1.42
CA GLY A 3 -3.88 -5.69 -2.51
C GLY A 3 -3.44 -6.24 -3.87
N PHE A 4 -2.80 -7.43 -3.90
CA PHE A 4 -2.12 -7.98 -5.09
C PHE A 4 -2.56 -9.40 -5.49
N ALA A 5 -3.42 -10.05 -4.70
CA ALA A 5 -3.97 -11.39 -4.98
C ALA A 5 -4.90 -11.41 -6.21
N ALA A 6 -5.42 -12.55 -6.66
CA ALA A 6 -6.47 -12.54 -7.68
C ALA A 6 -7.72 -11.79 -7.15
N GLU A 7 -8.51 -11.15 -8.01
CA GLU A 7 -9.68 -10.36 -7.58
C GLU A 7 -10.67 -11.20 -6.74
N ALA A 8 -10.93 -12.43 -7.18
CA ALA A 8 -11.74 -13.40 -6.44
C ALA A 8 -11.17 -13.78 -5.07
N GLU A 9 -9.85 -13.81 -4.92
CA GLU A 9 -9.18 -14.09 -3.65
C GLU A 9 -9.30 -12.89 -2.70
N CYS A 10 -9.20 -11.67 -3.24
CA CYS A 10 -9.42 -10.44 -2.48
C CYS A 10 -10.85 -10.41 -1.90
N GLU A 11 -11.85 -10.67 -2.73
CA GLU A 11 -13.25 -10.71 -2.32
C GLU A 11 -13.50 -11.79 -1.26
N THR A 12 -12.96 -13.00 -1.47
CA THR A 12 -13.07 -14.10 -0.49
C THR A 12 -12.48 -13.70 0.87
N VAL A 13 -11.34 -13.02 0.88
CA VAL A 13 -10.73 -12.51 2.11
C VAL A 13 -11.63 -11.46 2.76
N LEU A 14 -12.15 -10.49 1.98
CA LEU A 14 -13.04 -9.44 2.48
C LEU A 14 -14.34 -10.00 3.09
N GLN A 15 -14.88 -11.07 2.53
CA GLN A 15 -16.06 -11.75 3.06
C GLN A 15 -15.80 -12.45 4.40
N ARG A 16 -14.57 -12.95 4.62
CA ARG A 16 -14.19 -13.69 5.83
C ARG A 16 -13.79 -12.80 7.01
N ILE A 17 -13.38 -11.56 6.76
CA ILE A 17 -12.95 -10.64 7.81
C ILE A 17 -14.13 -9.82 8.38
N THR A 18 -14.12 -9.64 9.70
CA THR A 18 -15.00 -8.67 10.36
C THR A 18 -14.53 -7.26 10.05
N ARG A 19 -15.41 -6.43 9.47
CA ARG A 19 -15.14 -5.05 9.07
C ARG A 19 -15.82 -4.09 10.04
N GLU A 20 -15.11 -3.72 11.09
CA GLU A 20 -15.59 -2.75 12.08
C GLU A 20 -15.48 -1.33 11.53
N GLN A 21 -16.56 -0.56 11.62
CA GLN A 21 -16.53 0.86 11.33
C GLN A 21 -15.91 1.60 12.52
N ARG A 22 -14.62 1.95 12.40
CA ARG A 22 -13.86 2.65 13.46
C ARG A 22 -14.11 4.15 13.46
N THR A 23 -14.44 4.71 12.31
CA THR A 23 -14.73 6.13 12.09
C THR A 23 -15.85 6.26 11.05
N PRO A 24 -16.49 7.43 10.93
CA PRO A 24 -17.46 7.69 9.86
C PRO A 24 -16.88 7.52 8.44
N TYR A 25 -15.55 7.59 8.30
CA TYR A 25 -14.83 7.46 7.04
C TYR A 25 -14.40 6.02 6.73
N THR A 26 -14.52 5.09 7.68
CA THR A 26 -14.12 3.70 7.48
C THR A 26 -15.02 3.04 6.44
N VAL A 27 -14.43 2.57 5.35
CA VAL A 27 -15.16 1.83 4.31
C VAL A 27 -15.30 0.37 4.72
N THR A 28 -16.54 -0.08 4.93
CA THR A 28 -16.87 -1.45 5.35
C THR A 28 -17.58 -2.25 4.26
N ASP A 29 -18.13 -1.57 3.24
CA ASP A 29 -18.78 -2.19 2.10
C ASP A 29 -17.77 -2.92 1.20
N ILE A 30 -18.12 -4.14 0.78
CA ILE A 30 -17.21 -5.00 0.00
C ILE A 30 -17.00 -4.41 -1.39
N ALA A 31 -18.06 -3.95 -2.06
CA ALA A 31 -17.95 -3.41 -3.41
C ALA A 31 -17.03 -2.17 -3.42
N SER A 32 -17.21 -1.28 -2.46
CA SER A 32 -16.37 -0.10 -2.26
C SER A 32 -14.91 -0.45 -1.96
N LEU A 33 -14.66 -1.50 -1.16
CA LEU A 33 -13.30 -1.99 -0.91
C LEU A 33 -12.67 -2.61 -2.16
N MET A 34 -13.44 -3.32 -2.98
CA MET A 34 -12.99 -3.89 -4.25
C MET A 34 -12.64 -2.78 -5.26
N GLU A 35 -13.43 -1.71 -5.33
CA GLU A 35 -13.12 -0.52 -6.14
C GLU A 35 -11.80 0.13 -5.70
N LYS A 36 -11.60 0.28 -4.38
CA LYS A 36 -10.33 0.77 -3.82
C LYS A 36 -9.16 -0.13 -4.21
N ILE A 37 -9.30 -1.46 -4.12
CA ILE A 37 -8.26 -2.41 -4.55
C ILE A 37 -7.96 -2.26 -6.04
N ALA A 38 -8.98 -2.13 -6.88
CA ALA A 38 -8.80 -1.91 -8.32
C ALA A 38 -8.09 -0.58 -8.61
N GLN A 39 -8.43 0.48 -7.88
CA GLN A 39 -7.73 1.76 -7.96
C GLN A 39 -6.26 1.64 -7.56
N VAL A 40 -5.96 0.96 -6.45
CA VAL A 40 -4.59 0.69 -5.96
C VAL A 40 -3.76 -0.02 -7.03
N ARG A 41 -4.34 -0.99 -7.74
CA ARG A 41 -3.65 -1.68 -8.84
C ARG A 41 -3.29 -0.76 -10.00
N ARG A 42 -4.21 0.15 -10.37
CA ARG A 42 -3.99 1.13 -11.46
C ARG A 42 -2.94 2.18 -11.09
N GLN A 43 -3.02 2.74 -9.88
CA GLN A 43 -2.15 3.85 -9.45
C GLN A 43 -0.83 3.38 -8.83
N GLY A 44 -0.77 2.13 -8.34
CA GLY A 44 0.43 1.53 -7.75
C GLY A 44 0.73 1.94 -6.31
N TYR A 45 -0.25 2.48 -5.59
CA TYR A 45 -0.18 2.82 -4.16
C TYR A 45 -1.59 2.83 -3.55
N ALA A 46 -1.69 2.73 -2.23
CA ALA A 46 -2.93 2.84 -1.48
C ALA A 46 -2.87 3.99 -0.50
N THR A 47 -3.98 4.70 -0.34
CA THR A 47 -4.15 5.79 0.62
C THR A 47 -5.30 5.47 1.54
N ILE A 48 -5.11 5.73 2.83
CA ILE A 48 -6.13 5.61 3.86
C ILE A 48 -6.26 6.97 4.51
N GLU A 49 -7.46 7.53 4.48
CA GLU A 49 -7.77 8.82 5.08
C GLU A 49 -8.79 8.65 6.19
N GLN A 50 -8.37 8.94 7.41
CA GLN A 50 -9.23 8.98 8.59
C GLN A 50 -9.95 7.66 8.92
N GLU A 51 -9.67 6.56 8.21
CA GLU A 51 -10.48 5.33 8.32
C GLU A 51 -10.22 4.52 9.61
N PHE A 52 -9.18 4.85 10.36
CA PHE A 52 -8.84 4.16 11.61
C PHE A 52 -8.79 5.10 12.81
N GLU A 53 -8.33 6.35 12.60
CA GLU A 53 -8.36 7.43 13.57
C GLU A 53 -8.64 8.74 12.82
N ILE A 54 -9.48 9.60 13.40
CA ILE A 54 -9.82 10.90 12.80
C ILE A 54 -8.54 11.73 12.62
N GLY A 55 -8.35 12.29 11.42
CA GLY A 55 -7.15 13.04 11.07
C GLY A 55 -5.93 12.20 10.70
N MET A 56 -6.00 10.86 10.70
CA MET A 56 -4.88 10.01 10.26
C MET A 56 -4.79 9.95 8.72
N LEU A 57 -3.57 10.03 8.19
CA LEU A 57 -3.25 9.76 6.80
C LEU A 57 -2.25 8.60 6.73
N VAL A 58 -2.54 7.61 5.90
CA VAL A 58 -1.59 6.52 5.61
C VAL A 58 -1.43 6.39 4.11
N LEU A 59 -0.19 6.25 3.68
CA LEU A 59 0.18 5.87 2.31
C LEU A 59 0.89 4.54 2.35
N ALA A 60 0.40 3.55 1.61
CA ALA A 60 1.05 2.26 1.44
C ALA A 60 1.49 2.08 -0.02
N VAL A 61 2.78 1.83 -0.22
CA VAL A 61 3.35 1.54 -1.54
C VAL A 61 3.77 0.07 -1.58
N PRO A 62 3.24 -0.73 -2.52
CA PRO A 62 3.61 -2.11 -2.70
C PRO A 62 5.04 -2.22 -3.24
N LEU A 63 5.80 -3.10 -2.62
CA LEU A 63 7.14 -3.47 -3.05
C LEU A 63 7.00 -4.70 -3.95
N THR A 64 7.16 -4.49 -5.25
CA THR A 64 7.17 -5.54 -6.27
C THR A 64 8.54 -5.57 -6.95
N ASP A 65 9.00 -6.74 -7.38
CA ASP A 65 10.18 -6.81 -8.25
C ASP A 65 9.84 -6.43 -9.71
N ARG A 66 10.84 -6.55 -10.60
CA ARG A 66 10.67 -6.28 -12.04
C ARG A 66 9.79 -7.29 -12.76
N GLU A 67 9.70 -8.50 -12.23
CA GLU A 67 8.87 -9.59 -12.76
C GLU A 67 7.41 -9.46 -12.29
N GLY A 68 7.15 -8.50 -11.38
CA GLY A 68 5.82 -8.23 -10.83
C GLY A 68 5.51 -9.05 -9.57
N THR A 69 6.46 -9.82 -9.05
CA THR A 69 6.29 -10.59 -7.82
C THR A 69 6.16 -9.63 -6.64
N TRP A 70 5.12 -9.83 -5.83
CA TRP A 70 4.87 -9.05 -4.62
C TRP A 70 5.76 -9.53 -3.47
N TRP A 71 6.49 -8.59 -2.86
CA TRP A 71 7.39 -8.85 -1.73
C TRP A 71 6.89 -8.25 -0.42
N GLY A 72 6.05 -7.22 -0.49
CA GLY A 72 5.57 -6.53 0.70
C GLY A 72 4.91 -5.19 0.37
N ALA A 73 4.71 -4.38 1.41
CA ALA A 73 4.31 -3.00 1.27
C ALA A 73 5.06 -2.13 2.28
N LEU A 74 5.45 -0.93 1.84
CA LEU A 74 5.97 0.12 2.70
C LEU A 74 4.82 1.06 3.05
N SER A 75 4.52 1.22 4.34
CA SER A 75 3.49 2.14 4.83
C SER A 75 4.12 3.35 5.52
N LEU A 76 3.66 4.54 5.16
CA LEU A 76 3.98 5.81 5.81
C LEU A 76 2.71 6.35 6.47
N THR A 77 2.81 6.72 7.74
CA THR A 77 1.70 7.27 8.53
C THR A 77 2.01 8.71 8.93
N SER A 78 1.02 9.59 8.81
CA SER A 78 1.07 10.96 9.30
C SER A 78 -0.32 11.44 9.72
N HIS A 79 -0.43 12.72 10.03
CA HIS A 79 -1.66 13.36 10.48
C HIS A 79 -2.01 14.54 9.56
N GLN A 80 -3.29 14.73 9.26
CA GLN A 80 -3.82 15.76 8.38
C GLN A 80 -3.44 17.18 8.81
N SER A 81 -3.21 17.39 10.12
CA SER A 81 -2.73 18.68 10.65
C SER A 81 -1.30 19.03 10.22
N ARG A 82 -0.50 18.04 9.80
CA ARG A 82 0.92 18.22 9.43
C ARG A 82 1.15 18.17 7.92
N THR A 83 0.30 17.47 7.18
CA THR A 83 0.45 17.27 5.73
C THR A 83 -0.89 17.00 5.07
N SER A 84 -1.01 17.36 3.79
CA SER A 84 -2.18 17.03 2.96
C SER A 84 -1.97 15.73 2.17
N LEU A 85 -3.06 15.12 1.70
CA LEU A 85 -3.02 13.94 0.85
C LEU A 85 -2.21 14.17 -0.43
N GLU A 86 -2.32 15.35 -1.03
CA GLU A 86 -1.61 15.71 -2.26
C GLU A 86 -0.08 15.68 -2.04
N ARG A 87 0.40 16.21 -0.90
CA ARG A 87 1.81 16.10 -0.51
C ARG A 87 2.23 14.66 -0.23
N TYR A 88 1.33 13.87 0.35
CA TYR A 88 1.57 12.45 0.60
C TYR A 88 1.64 11.64 -0.71
N ALA A 89 0.77 11.93 -1.66
CA ALA A 89 0.81 11.37 -3.01
C ALA A 89 2.10 11.79 -3.73
N ALA A 90 2.61 13.00 -3.54
CA ALA A 90 3.91 13.40 -4.11
C ALA A 90 5.09 12.56 -3.56
N ILE A 91 5.04 12.11 -2.29
CA ILE A 91 6.03 11.20 -1.68
C ILE A 91 6.02 9.82 -2.37
N THR A 92 4.92 9.42 -3.03
CA THR A 92 4.91 8.18 -3.82
C THR A 92 5.96 8.18 -4.93
N SER A 93 6.37 9.34 -5.48
CA SER A 93 7.42 9.35 -6.52
C SER A 93 8.76 8.86 -5.96
N ILE A 94 9.05 9.21 -4.70
CA ILE A 94 10.23 8.76 -3.95
C ILE A 94 10.12 7.25 -3.67
N CYS A 95 8.97 6.78 -3.20
CA CYS A 95 8.76 5.35 -2.94
C CYS A 95 8.68 4.51 -4.23
N SER A 96 8.19 5.06 -5.34
CA SER A 96 8.15 4.40 -6.65
C SER A 96 9.53 4.24 -7.26
N THR A 97 10.49 5.09 -6.87
CA THR A 97 11.91 4.91 -7.20
C THR A 97 12.47 3.67 -6.50
N ALA A 98 12.06 3.39 -5.26
CA ALA A 98 12.38 2.13 -4.59
C ALA A 98 11.84 0.92 -5.36
N ARG A 99 10.64 1.02 -5.96
CA ARG A 99 10.03 -0.02 -6.80
C ARG A 99 10.87 -0.39 -8.05
N ARG A 100 11.68 0.55 -8.59
CA ARG A 100 12.52 0.30 -9.79
C ARG A 100 13.99 0.00 -9.50
N ARG A 101 14.50 0.44 -8.34
CA ARG A 101 15.92 0.31 -7.95
C ARG A 101 16.20 -0.75 -6.89
N CYS A 102 15.21 -1.27 -6.18
CA CYS A 102 15.43 -2.35 -5.22
C CYS A 102 15.60 -3.70 -5.90
N TRP A 103 16.85 -4.11 -6.12
CA TRP A 103 17.22 -5.49 -6.42
C TRP A 103 17.22 -6.29 -5.10
N TRP A 104 16.08 -6.74 -4.58
CA TRP A 104 16.14 -7.67 -3.46
C TRP A 104 16.58 -9.04 -3.97
N VAL A 105 17.86 -9.37 -3.78
CA VAL A 105 18.40 -10.68 -4.15
C VAL A 105 18.38 -11.55 -2.90
N LYS A 106 17.76 -12.72 -3.00
CA LYS A 106 17.80 -13.75 -1.95
C LYS A 106 19.19 -14.39 -1.96
N GLN A 107 20.01 -14.12 -0.95
CA GLN A 107 21.26 -14.85 -0.72
C GLN A 107 21.09 -15.77 0.49
N GLY A 108 20.78 -17.04 0.23
CA GLY A 108 20.50 -18.02 1.28
C GLY A 108 19.22 -17.66 2.06
N SER A 109 19.34 -17.51 3.38
CA SER A 109 18.26 -17.12 4.31
C SER A 109 18.16 -15.61 4.55
N GLN A 110 18.98 -14.79 3.87
CA GLN A 110 19.04 -13.34 4.08
C GLN A 110 18.74 -12.57 2.79
N TRP A 111 17.99 -11.47 2.93
CA TRP A 111 17.63 -10.59 1.83
C TRP A 111 18.58 -9.39 1.80
N ARG A 112 19.22 -9.15 0.66
CA ARG A 112 20.10 -8.00 0.48
C ARG A 112 19.64 -7.19 -0.73
N CYS A 113 19.55 -5.87 -0.55
CA CYS A 113 19.64 -4.92 -1.65
C CYS A 113 21.14 -4.73 -1.99
N PRO A 114 21.62 -5.06 -3.19
CA PRO A 114 22.94 -4.67 -3.64
C PRO A 114 22.88 -3.16 -3.88
N LYS A 115 23.35 -2.42 -2.87
CA LYS A 115 23.67 -0.99 -2.79
C LYS A 115 22.77 -0.03 -3.59
N ILE A 116 22.06 0.82 -2.84
CA ILE A 116 21.74 2.17 -3.32
C ILE A 116 23.03 2.98 -3.15
N ASP A 117 23.87 3.06 -4.17
CA ASP A 117 24.90 4.10 -4.20
C ASP A 117 24.17 5.42 -4.45
N VAL A 118 23.97 6.18 -3.36
CA VAL A 118 23.56 7.58 -3.40
C VAL A 118 24.82 8.36 -3.75
N ALA A 119 25.01 8.65 -5.04
CA ALA A 119 25.94 9.68 -5.51
C ALA A 119 25.16 11.00 -5.67
#